data_AF-A0A4P7JAB1-F1
#
_entry.id   AF-A0A4P7JAB1-F1
#
_cell.length_a   1.000
_cell.length_b   1.000
_cell.length_c   1.000
_cell.angle_alpha   90.00
_cell.angle_beta   90.00
_cell.angle_gamma   90.00
#
_symmetry.space_group_name_H-M   'P 1'
#
loop_
_entity.id
_entity.type
_entity.pdbx_description
1 polymer ?
#
loop_
_entity_poly.entity_id
_entity_poly.type
_entity_poly.pdbx_seq_one_letter_code
_entity_poly.pdbx_strand_id
1 'polypeptide(L)'
;MRVFRALSFCILVTACNYGGTGGALTSHDLGMSGVYSRQVLISDDMHHVLMGHVAIVTRNEDGETEAGLIIHQRRDGVHRLHYRAAWRDGVELPYTSLSHRDNGCTHGHCLDNAVGMIALSSEMMRHAAVHGFRAHLSGWSGTIDIDAPPDLFVEALHRAADM
;
A
#
# COMPACT_ATOMS: atom_id res chain seq x y z
N MET A 1 -45.44 10.47 35.02
CA MET A 1 -45.30 10.08 33.60
C MET A 1 -43.99 10.66 33.08
N ARG A 2 -42.96 9.83 32.86
CA ARG A 2 -41.71 10.23 32.16
C ARG A 2 -41.68 9.46 30.84
N VAL A 3 -41.87 10.20 29.76
CA VAL A 3 -41.93 9.71 28.38
C VAL A 3 -40.50 9.61 27.84
N PHE A 4 -40.12 8.39 27.47
CA PHE A 4 -39.38 7.97 26.27
C PHE A 4 -38.38 8.91 25.56
N ARG A 5 -37.30 8.27 25.06
CA ARG A 5 -36.39 8.64 23.93
C ARG A 5 -35.22 9.56 24.31
N ALA A 6 -33.97 9.32 23.89
CA ALA A 6 -33.39 8.44 22.89
C ALA A 6 -31.97 8.08 23.38
N LEU A 7 -31.52 6.82 23.42
CA LEU A 7 -31.13 6.02 22.25
C LEU A 7 -30.41 6.84 21.16
N SER A 8 -29.38 7.58 21.54
CA SER A 8 -28.41 8.18 20.60
C SER A 8 -27.04 7.49 20.67
N PHE A 9 -27.07 6.16 20.88
CA PHE A 9 -25.94 5.23 20.74
C PHE A 9 -25.77 4.78 19.26
N CYS A 10 -26.29 5.55 18.30
CA CYS A 10 -26.24 5.26 16.85
C CYS A 10 -25.59 6.40 16.05
N ILE A 11 -24.61 7.10 16.64
CA ILE A 11 -23.55 7.72 15.84
C ILE A 11 -22.37 6.75 15.93
N LEU A 12 -22.65 5.54 15.43
CA LEU A 12 -21.63 4.66 14.89
C LEU A 12 -20.94 5.50 13.84
N VAL A 13 -19.71 5.87 14.16
CA VAL A 13 -18.65 6.27 13.27
C VAL A 13 -18.80 5.43 12.00
N THR A 14 -19.51 5.95 11.01
CA THR A 14 -19.39 5.54 9.62
C THR A 14 -18.01 6.02 9.21
N ALA A 15 -17.00 5.30 9.71
CA ALA A 15 -15.63 5.43 9.27
C ALA A 15 -15.70 5.30 7.76
N CYS A 16 -15.25 6.34 7.10
CA CYS A 16 -15.01 6.37 5.69
C CYS A 16 -14.07 5.20 5.37
N ASN A 17 -14.61 4.03 5.00
CA ASN A 17 -13.87 2.95 4.37
C ASN A 17 -13.58 3.35 2.92
N TYR A 18 -12.89 4.48 2.74
CA TYR A 18 -12.40 4.95 1.46
C TYR A 18 -11.00 4.37 1.26
N GLY A 19 -10.95 3.05 1.08
CA GLY A 19 -9.75 2.25 0.89
C GLY A 19 -10.16 0.80 0.91
N GLY A 20 -9.98 0.08 -0.19
CA GLY A 20 -10.39 -1.33 -0.27
C GLY A 20 -9.75 -2.16 0.85
N THR A 21 -10.48 -3.14 1.35
CA THR A 21 -10.01 -4.02 2.43
C THR A 21 -8.81 -4.84 1.96
N GLY A 22 -7.83 -5.06 2.84
CA GLY A 22 -6.78 -6.04 2.61
C GLY A 22 -7.35 -7.45 2.40
N GLY A 23 -6.52 -8.36 1.88
CA GLY A 23 -6.98 -9.69 1.48
C GLY A 23 -5.84 -10.68 1.26
N ALA A 24 -6.19 -11.82 0.66
CA ALA A 24 -5.26 -12.87 0.28
C ALA A 24 -4.94 -12.77 -1.22
N LEU A 25 -3.70 -13.11 -1.58
CA LEU A 25 -3.22 -13.21 -2.94
C LEU A 25 -2.85 -14.67 -3.21
N THR A 26 -3.39 -15.24 -4.28
CA THR A 26 -2.96 -16.56 -4.76
C THR A 26 -2.80 -16.50 -6.27
N SER A 27 -1.66 -16.97 -6.76
CA SER A 27 -1.37 -17.12 -8.18
C SER A 27 -0.82 -18.52 -8.42
N HIS A 28 -1.65 -19.39 -8.99
CA HIS A 28 -1.23 -20.75 -9.32
C HIS A 28 -0.19 -20.76 -10.44
N ASP A 29 -0.36 -19.90 -11.44
CA ASP A 29 0.54 -19.80 -12.60
C ASP A 29 1.94 -19.30 -12.21
N LEU A 30 2.03 -18.47 -11.16
CA LEU A 30 3.32 -17.96 -10.65
C LEU A 30 3.85 -18.75 -9.45
N GLY A 31 3.10 -19.77 -8.99
CA GLY A 31 3.45 -20.53 -7.79
C GLY A 31 3.60 -19.66 -6.55
N MET A 32 2.76 -18.63 -6.39
CA MET A 32 2.84 -17.66 -5.29
C MET A 32 1.56 -17.63 -4.46
N SER A 33 1.70 -17.49 -3.15
CA SER A 33 0.62 -17.21 -2.22
C SER A 33 1.03 -16.06 -1.30
N GLY A 34 0.07 -15.34 -0.72
CA GLY A 34 0.41 -14.18 0.10
C GLY A 34 -0.81 -13.45 0.62
N VAL A 35 -0.55 -12.31 1.22
CA VAL A 35 -1.55 -11.37 1.72
C VAL A 35 -1.17 -9.95 1.34
N TYR A 36 -2.17 -9.07 1.37
CA TYR A 36 -1.97 -7.65 1.20
C TYR A 36 -2.81 -6.86 2.21
N SER A 37 -2.27 -5.71 2.66
CA SER A 37 -2.97 -4.77 3.53
C SER A 37 -4.07 -4.03 2.77
N ARG A 38 -4.91 -3.28 3.49
CA ARG A 38 -5.74 -2.26 2.85
C ARG A 38 -4.88 -1.26 2.06
N GLN A 39 -5.51 -0.57 1.12
CA GLN A 39 -4.86 0.51 0.37
C GLN A 39 -5.11 1.85 1.06
N VAL A 40 -4.08 2.70 1.15
CA VAL A 40 -4.15 4.01 1.83
C VAL A 40 -3.49 5.10 1.02
N LEU A 41 -3.89 6.35 1.27
CA LEU A 41 -3.21 7.53 0.73
C LEU A 41 -1.81 7.63 1.37
N ILE A 42 -0.76 7.66 0.57
CA ILE A 42 0.64 7.81 1.03
C ILE A 42 1.28 9.10 0.54
N SER A 43 0.68 9.79 -0.44
CA SER A 43 1.02 11.17 -0.80
C SER A 43 -0.18 11.85 -1.43
N ASP A 44 -0.38 13.11 -1.05
CA ASP A 44 -1.38 14.03 -1.62
C ASP A 44 -0.66 15.31 -2.05
N ASP A 45 0.02 15.25 -3.19
CA ASP A 45 0.68 16.40 -3.81
C ASP A 45 -0.34 17.14 -4.70
N MET A 46 -0.10 18.43 -4.97
CA MET A 46 -1.00 19.36 -5.66
C MET A 46 -1.54 18.83 -7.00
N HIS A 47 -0.86 17.90 -7.66
CA HIS A 47 -1.31 17.26 -8.90
C HIS A 47 -1.31 15.73 -8.86
N HIS A 48 -0.89 15.11 -7.75
CA HIS A 48 -0.59 13.67 -7.73
C HIS A 48 -1.03 13.02 -6.43
N VAL A 49 -1.96 12.07 -6.57
CA VAL A 49 -2.42 11.23 -5.48
C VAL A 49 -1.73 9.87 -5.60
N LEU A 50 -0.92 9.54 -4.60
CA LEU A 50 -0.30 8.23 -4.48
C LEU A 50 -0.99 7.40 -3.40
N MET A 51 -1.36 6.18 -3.78
CA MET A 51 -1.91 5.18 -2.90
C MET A 51 -0.86 4.10 -2.63
N GLY A 52 -0.81 3.56 -1.42
CA GLY A 52 0.12 2.52 -1.00
C GLY A 52 -0.59 1.33 -0.38
N HIS A 53 -0.03 0.14 -0.58
CA HIS A 53 -0.35 -1.03 0.23
C HIS A 53 0.88 -1.91 0.40
N VAL A 54 0.90 -2.73 1.45
CA VAL A 54 1.96 -3.70 1.69
C VAL A 54 1.47 -5.08 1.25
N ALA A 55 2.30 -5.80 0.50
CA ALA A 55 2.08 -7.21 0.24
C ALA A 55 3.21 -8.04 0.86
N ILE A 56 2.85 -9.22 1.35
CA ILE A 56 3.77 -10.27 1.80
C ILE A 56 3.44 -11.50 0.96
N VAL A 57 4.41 -11.97 0.19
CA VAL A 57 4.24 -13.06 -0.78
C VAL A 57 5.27 -14.13 -0.49
N THR A 58 4.82 -15.38 -0.45
CA THR A 58 5.64 -16.56 -0.35
C THR A 58 5.62 -17.31 -1.67
N ARG A 59 6.79 -17.63 -2.21
CA ARG A 59 6.93 -18.51 -3.36
C ARG A 59 6.80 -19.96 -2.88
N ASN A 60 5.89 -20.71 -3.49
CA ASN A 60 5.47 -22.03 -3.01
C ASN A 60 6.56 -23.11 -3.23
N GLU A 61 7.52 -22.89 -4.13
CA GLU A 61 8.54 -23.88 -4.50
C GLU A 61 9.71 -23.96 -3.51
N ASP A 62 10.17 -22.81 -3.01
CA ASP A 62 11.33 -22.67 -2.12
C ASP A 62 10.96 -22.12 -0.73
N GLY A 63 9.72 -21.63 -0.56
CA GLY A 63 9.25 -21.04 0.68
C GLY A 63 9.82 -19.64 0.95
N GLU A 64 10.43 -18.99 -0.06
CA GLU A 64 10.97 -17.65 0.12
C GLU A 64 9.84 -16.63 0.27
N THR A 65 9.90 -15.84 1.35
CA THR A 65 8.93 -14.78 1.64
C THR A 65 9.53 -13.42 1.33
N GLU A 66 8.86 -12.68 0.46
CA GLU A 66 9.17 -11.29 0.12
C GLU A 66 8.08 -10.36 0.65
N ALA A 67 8.48 -9.18 1.12
CA ALA A 67 7.56 -8.12 1.48
C ALA A 67 7.87 -6.85 0.68
N GLY A 68 6.83 -6.10 0.29
CA GLY A 68 7.00 -4.89 -0.47
C GLY A 68 5.92 -3.85 -0.17
N LEU A 69 6.30 -2.57 -0.21
CA LEU A 69 5.38 -1.44 -0.30
C LEU A 69 5.12 -1.16 -1.78
N ILE A 70 3.91 -1.44 -2.25
CA ILE A 70 3.48 -1.21 -3.62
C ILE A 70 2.82 0.16 -3.70
N ILE A 71 3.27 0.97 -4.66
CA ILE A 71 2.91 2.37 -4.84
C ILE A 71 2.11 2.49 -6.13
N HIS A 72 0.92 3.07 -6.01
CA HIS A 72 0.00 3.31 -7.11
C HIS A 72 -0.23 4.81 -7.30
N GLN A 73 -0.38 5.23 -8.54
CA GLN A 73 -0.93 6.52 -8.87
C GLN A 73 -2.45 6.37 -9.05
N ARG A 74 -3.22 7.13 -8.28
CA ARG A 74 -4.63 7.33 -8.60
C ARG A 74 -4.73 8.33 -9.74
N ARG A 75 -5.11 7.86 -10.93
CA ARG A 75 -5.16 8.71 -12.11
C ARG A 75 -6.24 9.79 -11.99
N ASP A 76 -5.83 11.03 -12.19
CA ASP A 76 -6.68 12.21 -12.43
C ASP A 76 -6.96 12.44 -13.93
N GLY A 77 -6.23 11.74 -14.81
CA GLY A 77 -6.37 11.81 -16.26
C GLY A 77 -5.28 12.63 -16.98
N VAL A 78 -4.38 13.32 -16.26
CA VAL A 78 -3.47 14.29 -16.87
C VAL A 78 -2.08 13.71 -17.14
N HIS A 79 -1.36 13.25 -16.11
CA HIS A 79 0.04 12.80 -16.26
C HIS A 79 0.23 11.37 -15.73
N ARG A 80 1.21 10.64 -16.29
CA ARG A 80 1.71 9.38 -15.70
C ARG A 80 2.94 9.67 -14.87
N LEU A 81 3.03 9.05 -13.70
CA LEU A 81 4.17 9.22 -12.81
C LEU A 81 5.25 8.18 -13.08
N HIS A 82 6.48 8.62 -13.30
CA HIS A 82 7.62 7.74 -13.52
C HIS A 82 8.76 8.07 -12.57
N TYR A 83 8.97 7.18 -11.62
CA TYR A 83 10.11 7.21 -10.70
C TYR A 83 11.06 6.05 -11.02
N ARG A 84 12.34 6.24 -10.68
CA ARG A 84 13.42 5.28 -10.94
C ARG A 84 14.19 4.88 -9.67
N ALA A 85 14.05 5.64 -8.60
CA ALA A 85 14.71 5.37 -7.33
C ALA A 85 13.83 5.84 -6.17
N ALA A 86 13.99 5.19 -5.03
CA ALA A 86 13.43 5.63 -3.75
C ALA A 86 14.57 5.79 -2.74
N TRP A 87 14.44 6.76 -1.85
CA TRP A 87 15.48 7.12 -0.90
C TRP A 87 14.89 7.37 0.47
N ARG A 88 15.64 7.04 1.51
CA ARG A 88 15.32 7.36 2.90
C ARG A 88 16.60 7.73 3.62
N ASP A 89 16.60 8.89 4.28
CA ASP A 89 17.73 9.35 5.09
C ASP A 89 19.07 9.36 4.33
N GLY A 90 19.03 9.66 3.03
CA GLY A 90 20.20 9.69 2.14
C GLY A 90 20.66 8.32 1.61
N VAL A 91 19.96 7.24 1.95
CA VAL A 91 20.25 5.87 1.49
C VAL A 91 19.25 5.47 0.42
N GLU A 92 19.74 4.90 -0.67
CA GLU A 92 18.90 4.35 -1.74
C GLU A 92 18.23 3.05 -1.28
N LEU A 93 16.93 2.96 -1.50
CA LEU A 93 16.08 1.82 -1.16
C LEU A 93 15.98 0.87 -2.37
N PRO A 94 15.72 -0.44 -2.15
CA PRO A 94 15.53 -1.40 -3.24
C PRO A 94 14.19 -1.14 -3.95
N TYR A 95 14.21 -0.20 -4.88
CA TYR A 95 13.04 0.25 -5.64
C TYR A 95 13.01 -0.37 -7.03
N THR A 96 11.86 -0.93 -7.39
CA THR A 96 11.56 -1.42 -8.73
C THR A 96 10.48 -0.54 -9.34
N SER A 97 10.80 0.10 -10.46
CA SER A 97 9.78 0.79 -11.27
C SER A 97 8.88 -0.23 -11.95
N LEU A 98 7.57 -0.05 -11.82
CA LEU A 98 6.58 -0.93 -12.43
C LEU A 98 6.03 -0.29 -13.69
N SER A 99 5.87 -1.09 -14.75
CA SER A 99 5.43 -0.57 -16.04
C SER A 99 3.94 -0.26 -16.02
N HIS A 100 3.56 0.90 -16.56
CA HIS A 100 2.17 1.34 -16.71
C HIS A 100 1.38 0.55 -17.77
N ARG A 101 1.94 -0.52 -18.32
CA ARG A 101 1.32 -1.27 -19.42
C ARG A 101 0.22 -2.21 -18.93
N ASP A 102 0.21 -2.50 -17.65
CA ASP A 102 -0.79 -3.37 -17.04
C ASP A 102 -1.87 -2.48 -16.40
N ASN A 103 -2.94 -2.22 -17.16
CA ASN A 103 -4.16 -1.58 -16.66
C ASN A 103 -4.88 -2.53 -15.66
N GLY A 104 -4.25 -2.80 -14.52
CA GLY A 104 -4.76 -3.67 -13.47
C GLY A 104 -5.71 -2.93 -12.54
N CYS A 105 -6.72 -3.62 -12.03
CA CYS A 105 -7.53 -3.12 -10.93
C CYS A 105 -6.87 -3.56 -9.61
N THR A 106 -6.45 -2.61 -8.79
CA THR A 106 -5.91 -2.90 -7.46
C THR A 106 -6.95 -2.52 -6.42
N HIS A 107 -7.25 -3.42 -5.49
CA HIS A 107 -8.31 -3.24 -4.47
C HIS A 107 -9.68 -2.85 -5.06
N GLY A 108 -9.99 -3.31 -6.28
CA GLY A 108 -11.23 -2.95 -6.99
C GLY A 108 -11.20 -1.59 -7.70
N HIS A 109 -10.07 -0.88 -7.67
CA HIS A 109 -9.86 0.41 -8.35
C HIS A 109 -9.03 0.23 -9.62
N CYS A 110 -9.69 0.30 -10.78
CA CYS A 110 -9.04 0.17 -12.09
C CYS A 110 -8.33 1.44 -12.58
N LEU A 111 -8.38 2.53 -11.79
CA LEU A 111 -7.67 3.77 -12.07
C LEU A 111 -6.34 3.87 -11.31
N ASP A 112 -6.09 2.94 -10.39
CA ASP A 112 -4.89 2.93 -9.55
C ASP A 112 -3.78 2.12 -10.25
N ASN A 113 -2.97 2.82 -11.04
CA ASN A 113 -1.89 2.19 -11.79
C ASN A 113 -0.68 2.02 -10.89
N ALA A 114 -0.10 0.82 -10.86
CA ALA A 114 1.15 0.59 -10.16
C ALA A 114 2.27 1.42 -10.80
N VAL A 115 3.00 2.17 -9.98
CA VAL A 115 4.13 3.03 -10.39
C VAL A 115 5.45 2.40 -9.97
N GLY A 116 5.47 1.72 -8.83
CA GLY A 116 6.66 1.02 -8.36
C GLY A 116 6.43 0.27 -7.07
N MET A 117 7.49 -0.40 -6.64
CA MET A 117 7.54 -1.16 -5.40
C MET A 117 8.85 -0.89 -4.69
N ILE A 118 8.80 -0.73 -3.37
CA ILE A 118 9.99 -0.75 -2.50
C ILE A 118 10.00 -2.11 -1.81
N ALA A 119 11.02 -2.93 -2.06
CA ALA A 119 11.20 -4.18 -1.33
C ALA A 119 11.56 -3.88 0.15
N LEU A 120 10.99 -4.65 1.07
CA LEU A 120 11.12 -4.40 2.50
C LEU A 120 11.77 -5.62 3.15
N SER A 121 12.89 -5.39 3.82
CA SER A 121 13.47 -6.41 4.70
C SER A 121 12.57 -6.63 5.92
N SER A 122 12.74 -7.76 6.61
CA SER A 122 12.01 -8.02 7.86
C SER A 122 12.26 -6.95 8.92
N GLU A 123 13.45 -6.35 8.95
CA GLU A 123 13.76 -5.24 9.85
C GLU A 123 12.99 -3.97 9.47
N MET A 124 12.95 -3.64 8.18
CA MET A 124 12.17 -2.50 7.68
C MET A 124 10.68 -2.67 7.98
N MET A 125 10.13 -3.87 7.77
CA MET A 125 8.75 -4.20 8.12
C MET A 125 8.46 -3.99 9.60
N ARG A 126 9.31 -4.52 10.50
CA ARG A 126 9.12 -4.35 11.95
C ARG A 126 9.24 -2.90 12.38
N HIS A 127 10.23 -2.17 11.87
CA HIS A 127 10.38 -0.75 12.17
C HIS A 127 9.17 0.05 11.66
N ALA A 128 8.71 -0.23 10.45
CA ALA A 128 7.58 0.45 9.83
C ALA A 128 6.26 0.17 10.54
N ALA A 129 6.06 -1.03 11.09
CA ALA A 129 4.90 -1.36 11.92
C ALA A 129 4.79 -0.52 13.20
N VAL A 130 5.91 0.03 13.70
CA VAL A 130 5.93 0.91 14.88
C VAL A 130 5.90 2.39 14.49
N HIS A 131 6.66 2.77 13.47
CA HIS A 131 6.96 4.18 13.19
C HIS A 131 6.38 4.70 11.86
N GLY A 132 5.77 3.83 11.05
CA GLY A 132 5.44 4.12 9.67
C GLY A 132 6.68 4.11 8.79
N PHE A 133 6.49 4.48 7.52
CA PHE A 133 7.54 4.44 6.51
C PHE A 133 7.54 5.71 5.67
N ARG A 134 8.62 6.48 5.79
CA ARG A 134 8.85 7.67 4.97
C ARG A 134 9.98 7.43 3.99
N ALA A 135 9.76 7.89 2.76
CA ALA A 135 10.76 7.90 1.71
C ALA A 135 10.45 9.01 0.72
N HIS A 136 11.40 9.32 -0.15
CA HIS A 136 11.14 10.14 -1.33
C HIS A 136 11.43 9.35 -2.60
N LEU A 137 10.53 9.46 -3.57
CA LEU A 137 10.69 8.88 -4.89
C LEU A 137 11.31 9.92 -5.81
N SER A 138 12.22 9.50 -6.70
CA SER A 138 12.87 10.40 -7.65
C SER A 138 12.88 9.81 -9.06
N GLY A 139 12.67 10.66 -10.07
CA GLY A 139 12.70 10.25 -11.48
C GLY A 139 12.28 11.36 -12.44
N TRP A 140 11.74 10.98 -13.59
CA TRP A 140 11.32 11.92 -14.62
C TRP A 140 10.15 12.80 -14.20
N SER A 141 9.29 12.28 -13.33
CA SER A 141 8.18 13.06 -12.75
C SER A 141 8.61 13.95 -11.58
N GLY A 142 9.91 14.15 -11.39
CA GLY A 142 10.47 14.94 -10.29
C GLY A 142 10.67 14.11 -9.02
N THR A 143 10.51 14.79 -7.89
CA THR A 143 10.63 14.18 -6.55
C THR A 143 9.30 14.31 -5.83
N ILE A 144 8.88 13.26 -5.14
CA ILE A 144 7.68 13.26 -4.29
C ILE A 144 7.98 12.50 -3.00
N ASP A 145 7.52 13.06 -1.88
CA ASP A 145 7.61 12.39 -0.59
C ASP A 145 6.43 11.43 -0.42
N ILE A 146 6.67 10.28 0.21
CA ILE A 146 5.64 9.34 0.61
C ILE A 146 5.71 9.11 2.13
N ASP A 147 4.55 9.03 2.77
CA ASP A 147 4.38 8.67 4.18
C ASP A 147 3.35 7.55 4.28
N ALA A 148 3.81 6.32 4.45
CA ALA A 148 2.97 5.16 4.68
C ALA A 148 2.76 4.93 6.18
N PRO A 149 1.50 4.93 6.66
CA PRO A 149 1.21 4.84 8.08
C PRO A 149 1.55 3.46 8.68
N PRO A 150 1.86 3.37 9.99
CA PRO A 150 2.30 2.12 10.62
C PRO A 150 1.27 0.99 10.54
N ASP A 151 -0.01 1.33 10.57
CA ASP A 151 -1.12 0.38 10.57
C ASP A 151 -1.20 -0.47 9.30
N LEU A 152 -0.68 0.04 8.18
CA LEU A 152 -0.52 -0.69 6.93
C LEU A 152 0.34 -1.94 7.10
N PHE A 153 1.46 -1.78 7.82
CA PHE A 153 2.45 -2.84 8.06
C PHE A 153 1.97 -3.80 9.14
N VAL A 154 1.31 -3.28 10.19
CA VAL A 154 0.67 -4.11 11.22
C VAL A 154 -0.39 -5.02 10.60
N GLU A 155 -1.24 -4.47 9.72
CA GLU A 155 -2.26 -5.26 9.05
C GLU A 155 -1.65 -6.37 8.18
N ALA A 156 -0.64 -6.05 7.37
CA ALA A 156 0.03 -7.04 6.52
C ALA A 156 0.67 -8.17 7.35
N LEU A 157 1.38 -7.83 8.44
CA LEU A 157 2.00 -8.81 9.33
C LEU A 157 0.97 -9.68 10.04
N HIS A 158 -0.13 -9.09 10.52
CA HIS A 158 -1.20 -9.85 11.17
C HIS A 158 -1.84 -10.84 10.21
N ARG A 159 -2.17 -10.39 8.99
CA ARG A 159 -2.74 -11.27 7.95
C ARG A 159 -1.80 -12.40 7.57
N ALA A 160 -0.49 -12.14 7.50
CA ALA A 160 0.49 -13.17 7.16
C ALA A 160 0.65 -14.20 8.29
N ALA A 161 0.40 -13.82 9.55
CA ALA A 161 0.39 -14.75 10.68
C ALA A 161 -0.86 -15.65 10.72
N ASP A 162 -1.95 -15.22 10.06
CA ASP A 162 -3.21 -15.97 9.96
C ASP A 162 -3.27 -16.92 8.74
N MET A 163 -2.25 -16.89 7.86
CA MET A 163 -2.11 -17.80 6.72
C MET A 163 -1.64 -19.19 7.15
#